data_AF-A0A940IDX1-F1
#
_entry.id   AF-A0A940IDX1-F1
#
_cell.length_a   1.000
_cell.length_b   1.000
_cell.length_c   1.000
_cell.angle_alpha   90.00
_cell.angle_beta   90.00
_cell.angle_gamma   90.00
#
_symmetry.space_group_name_H-M   'P 1'
#
loop_
_entity.id
_entity.type
_entity.pdbx_description
1 polymer ?
#
loop_
_entity_poly.entity_id
_entity_poly.type
_entity_poly.pdbx_seq_one_letter_code
_entity_poly.pdbx_strand_id
1 'polypeptide(L)'
;MDELKDLRIVDNFYQTSAFFPMPTILVGTISENGMTNLGSYSLCFPYYIAGKDYYAMLLECRNSSNTAQNILRNKTVSLNFIPDKRKYFREAVRLGFPGETTEQKMKNCLFTLRKGEAEGRRPEIVEESFQVFECTWDDSLEQAYEDKAGNLEGYDPPYRSFNGITSKFGAHFILKIDKILMKEKYRNAIVNGVKAGAFPAVPVDYGYRDSTNFWYTKFRRPIPEKIQAKEGDVQSVIYAASRIDPAVKFTDEACAKLTKIPRVFLKAALTQMVEIAKSEGISVIDEAALTVINDKRREEKKRK
;
A
#
# COMPACT_ATOMS: atom_id res chain seq x y z
N MET A 1 23.95 23.24 17.35
CA MET A 1 23.28 22.78 16.13
C MET A 1 24.00 21.50 15.77
N ASP A 2 23.30 20.37 15.78
CA ASP A 2 23.94 19.09 15.48
C ASP A 2 24.13 18.98 13.97
N GLU A 3 25.36 18.71 13.54
CA GLU A 3 25.71 18.52 12.13
C GLU A 3 25.46 17.06 11.72
N LEU A 4 24.98 16.86 10.48
CA LEU A 4 24.89 15.53 9.90
C LEU A 4 26.30 14.96 9.70
N LYS A 5 26.52 13.70 10.12
CA LYS A 5 27.80 13.01 10.00
C LYS A 5 27.70 11.85 9.02
N ASP A 6 28.81 11.60 8.34
CA ASP A 6 28.95 10.44 7.46
C ASP A 6 28.86 9.11 8.24
N LEU A 7 28.27 8.10 7.59
CA LEU A 7 28.15 6.75 8.12
C LEU A 7 28.32 5.74 6.97
N ARG A 8 29.09 4.69 7.22
CA ARG A 8 29.37 3.64 6.22
C ARG A 8 28.09 2.95 5.71
N ILE A 9 28.10 2.65 4.41
CA ILE A 9 27.10 1.81 3.74
C ILE A 9 27.58 0.36 3.79
N VAL A 10 26.73 -0.56 4.23
CA VAL A 10 27.01 -2.00 4.33
C VAL A 10 25.80 -2.82 3.88
N ASP A 11 25.97 -4.11 3.61
CA ASP A 11 24.87 -5.00 3.27
C ASP A 11 23.78 -5.01 4.33
N ASN A 12 22.51 -5.02 3.90
CA ASN A 12 21.34 -4.81 4.76
C ASN A 12 21.42 -3.48 5.53
N PHE A 13 21.89 -2.40 4.86
CA PHE A 13 22.07 -1.07 5.47
C PHE A 13 20.86 -0.60 6.28
N TYR A 14 19.63 -0.95 5.88
CA TYR A 14 18.41 -0.57 6.60
C TYR A 14 18.33 -1.19 8.02
N GLN A 15 19.08 -2.25 8.30
CA GLN A 15 19.17 -2.90 9.61
C GLN A 15 20.36 -2.42 10.46
N THR A 16 21.38 -1.81 9.85
CA THR A 16 22.65 -1.51 10.54
C THR A 16 23.04 -0.04 10.49
N SER A 17 22.60 0.68 9.46
CA SER A 17 23.05 2.02 9.11
C SER A 17 21.89 3.01 8.94
N ALA A 18 20.67 2.64 9.34
CA ALA A 18 19.50 3.53 9.25
C ALA A 18 18.52 3.31 10.41
N PHE A 19 17.92 4.41 10.86
CA PHE A 19 16.68 4.39 11.64
C PHE A 19 15.52 4.64 10.68
N PHE A 20 15.08 3.59 9.98
CA PHE A 20 14.11 3.70 8.90
C PHE A 20 12.74 3.13 9.34
N PRO A 21 11.75 3.99 9.66
CA PRO A 21 10.49 3.53 10.22
C PRO A 21 9.66 2.80 9.16
N MET A 22 9.23 1.59 9.47
CA MET A 22 8.44 0.74 8.59
C MET A 22 7.33 0.03 9.38
N PRO A 23 6.13 -0.12 8.82
CA PRO A 23 5.10 -0.95 9.43
C PRO A 23 5.53 -2.42 9.37
N THR A 24 5.38 -3.14 10.48
CA THR A 24 5.57 -4.60 10.48
C THR A 24 4.28 -5.30 10.08
N ILE A 25 4.31 -6.10 9.02
CA ILE A 25 3.18 -6.90 8.54
C ILE A 25 3.50 -8.40 8.52
N LEU A 26 2.46 -9.23 8.44
CA LEU A 26 2.62 -10.66 8.18
C LEU A 26 2.26 -10.97 6.73
N VAL A 27 3.22 -11.51 5.99
CA VAL A 27 3.01 -11.98 4.63
C VAL A 27 2.63 -13.46 4.69
N GLY A 28 1.40 -13.77 4.31
CA GLY A 28 0.90 -15.13 4.17
C GLY A 28 1.11 -15.68 2.76
N THR A 29 1.54 -16.93 2.65
CA THR A 29 1.84 -17.64 1.40
C THR A 29 1.44 -19.10 1.53
N ILE A 30 1.37 -19.85 0.42
CA ILE A 30 1.04 -21.28 0.42
C ILE A 30 2.32 -22.09 0.29
N SER A 31 2.60 -22.99 1.23
CA SER A 31 3.71 -23.95 1.16
C SER A 31 3.43 -25.09 0.17
N GLU A 32 4.45 -25.91 -0.09
CA GLU A 32 4.36 -27.04 -1.03
C GLU A 32 3.25 -28.05 -0.66
N ASN A 33 3.06 -28.31 0.63
CA ASN A 33 1.98 -29.18 1.13
C ASN A 33 0.62 -28.47 1.25
N GLY A 34 0.52 -27.21 0.84
CA GLY A 34 -0.72 -26.45 0.85
C GLY A 34 -1.08 -25.74 2.14
N MET A 35 -0.22 -25.77 3.16
CA MET A 35 -0.43 -25.02 4.39
C MET A 35 -0.17 -23.51 4.19
N THR A 36 -0.85 -22.68 4.98
CA THR A 36 -0.53 -21.25 5.06
C THR A 36 0.76 -21.05 5.86
N ASN A 37 1.79 -20.47 5.24
CA ASN A 37 3.01 -19.99 5.88
C ASN A 37 2.91 -18.48 6.11
N LEU A 38 3.17 -18.02 7.34
CA LEU A 38 3.31 -16.59 7.67
C LEU A 38 4.77 -16.21 7.85
N GLY A 39 5.21 -15.09 7.29
CA GLY A 39 6.50 -14.46 7.62
C GLY A 39 6.35 -12.99 7.95
N SER A 40 7.22 -12.46 8.81
CA SER A 40 7.21 -11.04 9.19
C SER A 40 8.09 -10.20 8.29
N TYR A 41 7.52 -9.12 7.73
CA TYR A 41 8.19 -8.24 6.78
C TYR A 41 7.85 -6.77 7.04
N SER A 42 8.83 -5.92 6.76
CA SER A 42 8.71 -4.46 6.88
C SER A 42 9.01 -3.75 5.56
N LEU A 43 9.80 -4.37 4.68
CA LEU A 43 10.07 -3.90 3.32
C LEU A 43 8.90 -4.26 2.38
N CYS A 44 7.74 -3.66 2.64
CA CYS A 44 6.53 -3.83 1.85
C CYS A 44 5.89 -2.47 1.60
N PHE A 45 5.89 -2.02 0.35
CA PHE A 45 5.58 -0.62 0.00
C PHE A 45 4.53 -0.53 -1.13
N PRO A 46 3.73 0.54 -1.22
CA PRO A 46 2.97 0.82 -2.43
C PRO A 46 3.89 0.97 -3.64
N TYR A 47 3.50 0.39 -4.77
CA TYR A 47 4.27 0.46 -6.03
C TYR A 47 3.51 1.27 -7.09
N TYR A 48 2.41 0.72 -7.62
CA TYR A 48 1.53 1.48 -8.52
C TYR A 48 0.44 2.18 -7.74
N ILE A 49 0.45 3.52 -7.77
CA ILE A 49 -0.45 4.38 -6.98
C ILE A 49 -1.52 5.10 -7.83
N ALA A 50 -1.27 5.35 -9.12
CA ALA A 50 -2.20 6.01 -10.02
C ALA A 50 -1.81 5.77 -11.50
N GLY A 51 -2.79 5.89 -12.40
CA GLY A 51 -2.55 5.86 -13.86
C GLY A 51 -2.39 4.46 -14.48
N LYS A 52 -2.64 3.41 -13.71
CA LYS A 52 -2.76 2.02 -14.17
C LYS A 52 -4.18 1.50 -13.94
N ASP A 53 -4.54 0.46 -14.68
CA ASP A 53 -5.79 -0.30 -14.52
C ASP A 53 -5.79 -1.19 -13.26
N TYR A 54 -4.63 -1.38 -12.64
CA TYR A 54 -4.46 -2.08 -11.36
C TYR A 54 -3.51 -1.33 -10.41
N TYR A 55 -3.57 -1.71 -9.13
CA TYR A 55 -2.68 -1.22 -8.08
C TYR A 55 -1.81 -2.37 -7.58
N ALA A 56 -0.61 -2.05 -7.09
CA ALA A 56 0.34 -3.07 -6.66
C ALA A 56 1.15 -2.64 -5.44
N MET A 57 1.60 -3.63 -4.68
CA MET A 57 2.59 -3.51 -3.61
C MET A 57 3.93 -4.08 -4.08
N LEU A 58 5.05 -3.56 -3.59
CA LEU A 58 6.38 -4.14 -3.71
C LEU A 58 6.70 -4.86 -2.40
N LEU A 59 7.07 -6.13 -2.47
CA LEU A 59 7.66 -6.87 -1.35
C LEU A 59 9.13 -7.16 -1.65
N GLU A 60 10.03 -6.72 -0.77
CA GLU A 60 11.45 -7.04 -0.84
C GLU A 60 11.80 -8.06 0.25
N CYS A 61 12.48 -9.14 -0.13
CA CYS A 61 12.82 -10.19 0.81
C CYS A 61 14.07 -10.96 0.40
N ARG A 62 14.59 -11.78 1.33
CA ARG A 62 15.60 -12.78 0.99
C ARG A 62 14.95 -13.88 0.15
N ASN A 63 15.61 -14.21 -0.96
CA ASN A 63 15.12 -15.22 -1.89
C ASN A 63 15.08 -16.63 -1.27
N SER A 64 15.89 -16.92 -0.25
CA SER A 64 15.88 -18.18 0.49
C SER A 64 14.76 -18.32 1.52
N SER A 65 13.94 -17.29 1.74
CA SER A 65 12.84 -17.38 2.71
C SER A 65 11.69 -18.28 2.21
N ASN A 66 11.02 -18.98 3.12
CA ASN A 66 9.81 -19.77 2.79
C ASN A 66 8.81 -18.94 1.99
N THR A 67 8.60 -17.67 2.39
CA THR A 67 7.72 -16.73 1.69
C THR A 67 8.12 -16.54 0.23
N ALA A 68 9.39 -16.19 -0.04
CA ALA A 68 9.86 -15.94 -1.41
C ALA A 68 9.72 -17.19 -2.28
N GLN A 69 10.15 -18.34 -1.75
CA GLN A 69 10.02 -19.62 -2.44
C GLN A 69 8.54 -19.91 -2.75
N ASN A 70 7.66 -19.72 -1.77
CA ASN A 70 6.22 -19.96 -1.93
C ASN A 70 5.59 -19.04 -2.97
N ILE A 71 6.03 -17.79 -3.07
CA ILE A 71 5.60 -16.87 -4.12
C ILE A 71 6.06 -17.36 -5.49
N LEU A 72 7.32 -17.78 -5.64
CA LEU A 72 7.84 -18.32 -6.90
C LEU A 72 7.05 -19.56 -7.38
N ARG A 73 6.49 -20.37 -6.47
CA ARG A 73 5.66 -21.53 -6.83
C ARG A 73 4.20 -21.17 -7.11
N ASN A 74 3.58 -20.45 -6.18
CA ASN A 74 2.12 -20.34 -6.10
C ASN A 74 1.59 -18.95 -6.46
N LYS A 75 2.46 -17.93 -6.50
CA LYS A 75 2.17 -16.53 -6.89
C LYS A 75 1.19 -15.76 -5.98
N THR A 76 0.34 -16.45 -5.22
CA THR A 76 -0.68 -15.82 -4.36
C THR A 76 -0.12 -15.44 -2.99
N VAL A 77 -0.50 -14.26 -2.52
CA VAL A 77 0.02 -13.66 -1.28
C VAL A 77 -1.12 -13.00 -0.50
N SER A 78 -1.01 -13.00 0.83
CA SER A 78 -1.81 -12.12 1.70
C SER A 78 -0.87 -11.18 2.46
N LEU A 79 -1.18 -9.90 2.49
CA LEU A 79 -0.46 -8.88 3.25
C LEU A 79 -1.32 -8.49 4.44
N ASN A 80 -0.98 -9.01 5.62
CA ASN A 80 -1.81 -8.92 6.82
C ASN A 80 -1.25 -7.84 7.76
N PHE A 81 -1.98 -6.73 7.90
CA PHE A 81 -1.57 -5.59 8.73
C PHE A 81 -1.99 -5.81 10.18
N ILE A 82 -1.04 -6.20 11.03
CA ILE A 82 -1.29 -6.58 12.42
C ILE A 82 -1.43 -5.36 13.34
N PRO A 83 -2.26 -5.43 14.39
CA PRO A 83 -2.40 -4.32 15.33
C PRO A 83 -1.20 -4.25 16.29
N ASP A 84 -0.92 -3.05 16.80
CA ASP A 84 0.10 -2.81 17.83
C ASP A 84 -0.35 -3.37 19.18
N LYS A 85 -0.20 -4.68 19.35
CA LYS A 85 -0.23 -5.35 20.65
C LYS A 85 1.08 -6.10 20.83
N ARG A 86 1.73 -5.93 21.99
CA ARG A 86 3.05 -6.50 22.28
C ARG A 86 3.11 -8.01 22.02
N LYS A 87 2.04 -8.77 22.33
CA LYS A 87 1.98 -10.21 22.07
C LYS A 87 2.05 -10.57 20.58
N TYR A 88 1.37 -9.80 19.72
CA TYR A 88 1.38 -10.02 18.28
C TYR A 88 2.69 -9.59 17.65
N PHE A 89 3.31 -8.52 18.15
CA PHE A 89 4.64 -8.13 17.70
C PHE A 89 5.69 -9.17 18.08
N ARG A 90 5.67 -9.70 19.31
CA ARG A 90 6.56 -10.81 19.72
C ARG A 90 6.39 -12.04 18.83
N GLU A 91 5.15 -12.37 18.49
CA GLU A 91 4.87 -13.47 17.57
C GLU A 91 5.39 -13.18 16.15
N ALA A 92 5.23 -11.95 15.65
CA ALA A 92 5.78 -11.56 14.36
C ALA A 92 7.31 -11.69 14.32
N VAL A 93 8.00 -11.32 15.41
CA VAL A 93 9.46 -11.53 15.53
C VAL A 93 9.81 -13.02 15.49
N ARG A 94 9.06 -13.88 16.21
CA ARG A 94 9.25 -15.34 16.16
C ARG A 94 9.06 -15.88 14.74
N LEU A 95 7.98 -15.49 14.07
CA LEU A 95 7.68 -15.83 12.67
C LEU A 95 8.66 -15.17 11.67
N GLY A 96 9.56 -14.29 12.11
CA GLY A 96 10.63 -13.72 11.29
C GLY A 96 11.91 -14.54 11.31
N PHE A 97 12.03 -15.55 12.19
CA PHE A 97 13.26 -16.33 12.33
C PHE A 97 13.48 -17.24 11.11
N PRO A 98 14.68 -17.24 10.50
CA PRO A 98 14.97 -18.06 9.32
C PRO A 98 15.28 -19.52 9.72
N GLY A 99 15.16 -20.43 8.74
CA GLY A 99 15.63 -21.82 8.87
C GLY A 99 14.61 -22.84 9.37
N GLU A 100 13.42 -22.41 9.79
CA GLU A 100 12.32 -23.32 10.15
C GLU A 100 11.48 -23.70 8.92
N THR A 101 11.03 -24.95 8.87
CA THR A 101 9.98 -25.39 7.93
C THR A 101 8.66 -24.68 8.22
N THR A 102 7.71 -24.70 7.27
CA THR A 102 6.39 -24.09 7.47
C THR A 102 5.68 -24.70 8.67
N GLU A 103 5.76 -26.03 8.83
CA GLU A 103 5.12 -26.80 9.89
C GLU A 103 5.68 -26.41 11.26
N GLN A 104 7.01 -26.36 11.39
CA GLN A 104 7.68 -25.95 12.62
C GLN A 104 7.33 -24.52 13.00
N LYS A 105 7.39 -23.63 12.01
CA LYS A 105 7.14 -22.20 12.18
C LYS A 105 5.70 -21.91 12.62
N MET A 106 4.75 -22.58 11.99
CA MET A 106 3.31 -22.40 12.24
C MET A 106 2.83 -23.19 13.46
N LYS A 107 3.65 -24.09 14.00
CA LYS A 107 3.36 -24.76 15.28
C LYS A 107 3.14 -23.73 16.37
N ASN A 108 2.00 -23.82 17.06
CA ASN A 108 1.58 -22.88 18.11
C ASN A 108 1.48 -21.43 17.66
N CYS A 109 1.17 -21.18 16.37
CA CYS A 109 0.96 -19.82 15.89
C CYS A 109 -0.14 -19.12 16.70
N LEU A 110 0.14 -17.91 17.19
CA LEU A 110 -0.80 -17.13 18.02
C LEU A 110 -1.96 -16.55 17.21
N PHE A 111 -1.80 -16.41 15.89
CA PHE A 111 -2.77 -15.77 15.01
C PHE A 111 -3.84 -16.77 14.57
N THR A 112 -5.08 -16.27 14.51
CA THR A 112 -6.19 -17.05 13.98
C THR A 112 -6.21 -16.90 12.46
N LEU A 113 -6.13 -18.04 11.78
CA LEU A 113 -6.22 -18.10 10.33
C LEU A 113 -7.67 -18.34 9.91
N ARG A 114 -8.11 -17.62 8.88
CA ARG A 114 -9.41 -17.84 8.23
C ARG A 114 -9.29 -17.70 6.73
N LYS A 115 -10.27 -18.25 6.00
CA LYS A 115 -10.34 -18.09 4.55
C LYS A 115 -10.50 -16.61 4.14
N GLY A 116 -9.77 -16.21 3.10
CA GLY A 116 -9.91 -14.91 2.44
C GLY A 116 -11.12 -14.82 1.50
N GLU A 117 -11.26 -13.68 0.83
CA GLU A 117 -12.42 -13.38 -0.05
C GLU A 117 -12.05 -13.34 -1.53
N ALA A 118 -10.77 -13.33 -1.88
CA ALA A 118 -10.32 -13.33 -3.26
C ALA A 118 -10.39 -14.76 -3.84
N GLU A 119 -10.66 -14.85 -5.14
CA GLU A 119 -10.93 -16.12 -5.82
C GLU A 119 -9.67 -16.99 -5.97
N GLY A 120 -9.87 -18.30 -6.09
CA GLY A 120 -8.80 -19.27 -6.33
C GLY A 120 -8.16 -19.83 -5.05
N ARG A 121 -7.11 -20.63 -5.24
CA ARG A 121 -6.33 -21.22 -4.14
C ARG A 121 -5.43 -20.12 -3.55
N ARG A 122 -5.72 -19.68 -2.33
CA ARG A 122 -5.03 -18.56 -1.65
C ARG A 122 -4.58 -18.93 -0.24
N PRO A 123 -3.53 -18.27 0.29
CA PRO A 123 -3.21 -18.39 1.71
C PRO A 123 -4.37 -17.88 2.55
N GLU A 124 -4.53 -18.44 3.75
CA GLU A 124 -5.45 -17.91 4.73
C GLU A 124 -4.99 -16.52 5.22
N ILE A 125 -5.94 -15.72 5.68
CA ILE A 125 -5.72 -14.38 6.19
C ILE A 125 -5.73 -14.39 7.73
N VAL A 126 -5.06 -13.42 8.33
CA VAL A 126 -4.97 -13.26 9.79
C VAL A 126 -6.17 -12.45 10.29
N GLU A 127 -7.01 -13.06 11.13
CA GLU A 127 -8.25 -12.43 11.64
C GLU A 127 -7.97 -11.21 12.54
N GLU A 128 -6.87 -11.23 13.29
CA GLU A 128 -6.50 -10.14 14.17
C GLU A 128 -6.11 -8.86 13.41
N SER A 129 -5.76 -8.96 12.13
CA SER A 129 -5.36 -7.82 11.31
C SER A 129 -6.46 -6.76 11.19
N PHE A 130 -6.05 -5.49 11.13
CA PHE A 130 -6.99 -4.39 10.91
C PHE A 130 -7.31 -4.18 9.43
N GLN A 131 -6.41 -4.62 8.56
CA GLN A 131 -6.48 -4.57 7.11
C GLN A 131 -5.72 -5.77 6.54
N VAL A 132 -6.20 -6.30 5.41
CA VAL A 132 -5.53 -7.34 4.63
C VAL A 132 -5.60 -6.97 3.16
N PHE A 133 -4.49 -7.12 2.44
CA PHE A 133 -4.50 -7.14 0.98
C PHE A 133 -4.31 -8.57 0.50
N GLU A 134 -5.25 -9.07 -0.28
CA GLU A 134 -5.07 -10.32 -1.02
C GLU A 134 -4.48 -9.97 -2.37
N CYS A 135 -3.36 -10.60 -2.71
CA CYS A 135 -2.53 -10.21 -3.84
C CYS A 135 -2.11 -11.40 -4.70
N THR A 136 -1.73 -11.09 -5.93
CA THR A 136 -1.10 -12.01 -6.88
C THR A 136 0.19 -11.40 -7.39
N TRP A 137 1.28 -12.15 -7.39
CA TRP A 137 2.54 -11.73 -7.99
C TRP A 137 2.40 -11.61 -9.51
N ASP A 138 2.75 -10.44 -10.04
CA ASP A 138 2.75 -10.14 -11.47
C ASP A 138 4.07 -10.60 -12.11
N ASP A 139 4.19 -11.90 -12.31
CA ASP A 139 5.38 -12.53 -12.90
C ASP A 139 5.53 -12.26 -14.42
N SER A 140 4.52 -11.64 -15.04
CA SER A 140 4.60 -11.15 -16.41
C SER A 140 5.58 -9.97 -16.59
N LEU A 141 5.82 -9.21 -15.51
CA LEU A 141 6.78 -8.11 -15.54
C LEU A 141 8.21 -8.65 -15.52
N GLU A 142 9.06 -8.12 -16.38
CA GLU A 142 10.49 -8.48 -16.49
C GLU A 142 10.75 -9.96 -16.81
N GLN A 143 9.75 -10.66 -17.36
CA GLN A 143 9.82 -12.11 -17.59
C GLN A 143 10.15 -12.90 -16.31
N ALA A 144 9.72 -12.37 -15.16
CA ALA A 144 10.05 -12.97 -13.87
C ALA A 144 9.42 -14.36 -13.66
N TYR A 145 8.45 -14.74 -14.51
CA TYR A 145 7.91 -16.10 -14.58
C TYR A 145 8.96 -17.17 -14.86
N GLU A 146 10.13 -16.82 -15.40
CA GLU A 146 11.26 -17.73 -15.59
C GLU A 146 11.93 -18.13 -14.27
N ASP A 147 11.83 -17.30 -13.23
CA ASP A 147 12.43 -17.57 -11.93
C ASP A 147 11.66 -18.67 -11.20
N LYS A 148 12.37 -19.69 -10.69
CA LYS A 148 11.78 -20.87 -10.06
C LYS A 148 12.24 -21.05 -8.63
N ALA A 149 11.35 -21.54 -7.77
CA ALA A 149 11.73 -21.98 -6.43
C ALA A 149 12.67 -23.20 -6.48
N GLY A 150 13.34 -23.45 -5.36
CA GLY A 150 14.18 -24.63 -5.14
C GLY A 150 15.62 -24.32 -4.74
N ASN A 151 16.05 -23.06 -4.81
CA ASN A 151 17.41 -22.66 -4.42
C ASN A 151 17.39 -21.81 -3.14
N LEU A 152 18.08 -22.28 -2.10
CA LEU A 152 18.21 -21.62 -0.79
C LEU A 152 19.62 -21.05 -0.54
N GLU A 153 20.62 -21.46 -1.32
CA GLU A 153 22.02 -21.04 -1.19
C GLU A 153 22.34 -19.77 -2.01
N GLY A 154 21.32 -19.23 -2.66
CA GLY A 154 21.40 -18.05 -3.51
C GLY A 154 21.43 -18.42 -4.98
N TYR A 155 20.83 -17.56 -5.79
CA TYR A 155 20.66 -17.77 -7.23
C TYR A 155 21.86 -17.23 -7.99
N ASP A 156 22.22 -17.90 -9.08
CA ASP A 156 23.25 -17.44 -10.00
C ASP A 156 22.66 -16.42 -11.00
N PRO A 157 23.51 -15.56 -11.60
CA PRO A 157 23.07 -14.63 -12.65
C PRO A 157 22.54 -15.36 -13.90
N PRO A 158 21.75 -14.70 -14.76
CA PRO A 158 21.41 -13.27 -14.71
C PRO A 158 20.34 -12.92 -13.67
N TYR A 159 20.47 -11.73 -13.06
CA TYR A 159 19.47 -11.18 -12.15
C TYR A 159 18.50 -10.25 -12.88
N ARG A 160 17.27 -10.21 -12.38
CA ARG A 160 16.25 -9.23 -12.72
C ARG A 160 16.60 -7.87 -12.10
N SER A 161 16.08 -6.79 -12.67
CA SER A 161 16.32 -5.42 -12.21
C SER A 161 15.35 -5.01 -11.11
N PHE A 162 14.09 -5.49 -11.14
CA PHE A 162 13.06 -5.04 -10.20
C PHE A 162 11.97 -6.07 -9.84
N ASN A 163 11.81 -7.19 -10.57
CA ASN A 163 10.78 -8.18 -10.27
C ASN A 163 11.31 -9.62 -10.44
N GLY A 164 11.11 -10.48 -9.45
CA GLY A 164 11.71 -11.81 -9.36
C GLY A 164 13.01 -11.82 -8.56
N ILE A 165 13.99 -12.60 -9.00
CA ILE A 165 15.31 -12.72 -8.38
C ILE A 165 16.19 -11.54 -8.80
N THR A 166 16.41 -10.59 -7.89
CA THR A 166 17.09 -9.31 -8.20
C THR A 166 18.56 -9.25 -7.78
N SER A 167 19.02 -10.23 -6.99
CA SER A 167 20.42 -10.42 -6.66
C SER A 167 20.66 -11.85 -6.17
N LYS A 168 21.92 -12.19 -5.86
CA LYS A 168 22.29 -13.51 -5.33
C LYS A 168 21.40 -13.96 -4.17
N PHE A 169 21.05 -13.04 -3.27
CA PHE A 169 20.30 -13.34 -2.04
C PHE A 169 18.96 -12.59 -1.93
N GLY A 170 18.62 -11.73 -2.90
CA GLY A 170 17.45 -10.87 -2.87
C GLY A 170 16.40 -11.26 -3.91
N ALA A 171 15.14 -11.06 -3.55
CA ALA A 171 14.01 -11.14 -4.47
C ALA A 171 13.05 -9.97 -4.22
N HIS A 172 12.51 -9.43 -5.29
CA HIS A 172 11.48 -8.40 -5.28
C HIS A 172 10.21 -8.95 -5.94
N PHE A 173 9.05 -8.71 -5.34
CA PHE A 173 7.78 -9.17 -5.90
C PHE A 173 6.84 -7.99 -6.08
N ILE A 174 6.42 -7.74 -7.32
CA ILE A 174 5.34 -6.79 -7.63
C ILE A 174 4.00 -7.51 -7.47
N LEU A 175 3.29 -7.20 -6.39
CA LEU A 175 2.08 -7.86 -5.95
C LEU A 175 0.85 -7.06 -6.35
N LYS A 176 0.14 -7.48 -7.40
CA LYS A 176 -1.17 -6.93 -7.78
C LYS A 176 -2.16 -7.09 -6.63
N ILE A 177 -2.86 -6.02 -6.28
CA ILE A 177 -3.89 -6.06 -5.24
C ILE A 177 -5.20 -6.55 -5.87
N ASP A 178 -5.64 -7.74 -5.47
CA ASP A 178 -6.87 -8.36 -5.97
C ASP A 178 -8.08 -7.96 -5.09
N LYS A 179 -7.88 -7.94 -3.77
CA LYS A 179 -8.88 -7.46 -2.80
C LYS A 179 -8.26 -6.71 -1.62
N ILE A 180 -9.02 -5.76 -1.10
CA ILE A 180 -8.73 -5.05 0.15
C ILE A 180 -9.82 -5.39 1.17
N LEU A 181 -9.41 -6.05 2.24
CA LEU A 181 -10.26 -6.35 3.38
C LEU A 181 -9.87 -5.48 4.56
N MET A 182 -10.85 -5.05 5.35
CA MET A 182 -10.63 -4.10 6.43
C MET A 182 -11.72 -4.23 7.48
N LYS A 183 -11.36 -4.08 8.76
CA LYS A 183 -12.36 -4.08 9.85
C LYS A 183 -13.31 -2.90 9.69
N GLU A 184 -14.59 -3.16 9.96
CA GLU A 184 -15.70 -2.23 9.70
C GLU A 184 -15.43 -0.80 10.23
N LYS A 185 -14.91 -0.68 11.46
CA LYS A 185 -14.52 0.61 12.05
C LYS A 185 -13.63 1.45 11.12
N TYR A 186 -12.60 0.83 10.52
CA TYR A 186 -11.66 1.52 9.65
C TYR A 186 -12.27 1.80 8.28
N ARG A 187 -13.08 0.88 7.74
CA ARG A 187 -13.83 1.10 6.50
C ARG A 187 -14.74 2.32 6.64
N ASN A 188 -15.51 2.36 7.71
CA ASN A 188 -16.42 3.47 8.01
C ASN A 188 -15.67 4.79 8.19
N ALA A 189 -14.45 4.77 8.75
CA ALA A 189 -13.62 5.96 8.85
C ALA A 189 -13.15 6.49 7.49
N ILE A 190 -12.75 5.61 6.57
CA ILE A 190 -12.34 6.00 5.21
C ILE A 190 -13.53 6.58 4.43
N VAL A 191 -14.69 5.91 4.48
CA VAL A 191 -15.88 6.30 3.72
C VAL A 191 -16.56 7.56 4.27
N ASN A 192 -16.68 7.68 5.60
CA ASN A 192 -17.45 8.75 6.24
C ASN A 192 -16.60 9.93 6.72
N GLY A 193 -15.29 9.88 6.52
CA GLY A 193 -14.34 10.90 6.97
C GLY A 193 -13.58 10.49 8.23
N VAL A 194 -12.27 10.69 8.17
CA VAL A 194 -11.33 10.22 9.19
C VAL A 194 -11.19 11.22 10.33
N LYS A 195 -11.25 10.71 11.57
CA LYS A 195 -10.83 11.44 12.78
C LYS A 195 -9.57 10.77 13.34
N ALA A 196 -8.74 11.52 14.08
CA ALA A 196 -7.49 11.00 14.64
C ALA A 196 -7.65 9.72 15.49
N GLY A 197 -8.79 9.53 16.18
CA GLY A 197 -9.07 8.31 16.96
C GLY A 197 -9.49 7.09 16.12
N ALA A 198 -9.68 7.25 14.82
CA ALA A 198 -10.08 6.20 13.91
C ALA A 198 -8.90 5.49 13.24
N PHE A 199 -7.67 6.01 13.37
CA PHE A 199 -6.48 5.36 12.81
C PHE A 199 -6.18 4.03 13.51
N PRO A 200 -5.77 2.99 12.77
CA PRO A 200 -5.34 1.74 13.37
C PRO A 200 -4.07 1.96 14.18
N ALA A 201 -3.95 1.25 15.31
CA ALA A 201 -2.69 1.19 16.04
C ALA A 201 -1.75 0.25 15.30
N VAL A 202 -0.72 0.78 14.66
CA VAL A 202 0.23 0.03 13.81
C VAL A 202 1.57 -0.10 14.53
N PRO A 203 2.14 -1.30 14.65
CA PRO A 203 3.50 -1.45 15.14
C PRO A 203 4.46 -0.96 14.06
N VAL A 204 5.33 -0.02 14.42
CA VAL A 204 6.35 0.53 13.52
C VAL A 204 7.71 0.11 14.04
N ASP A 205 8.39 -0.75 13.29
CA ASP A 205 9.80 -1.05 13.53
C ASP A 205 10.70 -0.05 12.80
N TYR A 206 11.96 0.03 13.20
CA TYR A 206 12.91 1.01 12.62
C TYR A 206 13.91 0.40 11.66
N GLY A 207 13.69 -0.85 11.21
CA GLY A 207 14.66 -1.62 10.43
C GLY A 207 15.89 -2.04 11.23
N TYR A 208 16.45 -1.11 12.03
CA TYR A 208 17.62 -1.27 12.86
C TYR A 208 17.50 -2.47 13.81
N ARG A 209 18.53 -3.29 13.79
CA ARG A 209 18.71 -4.42 14.69
C ARG A 209 20.11 -4.35 15.26
N ASP A 210 20.18 -4.45 16.57
CA ASP A 210 21.37 -5.04 17.16
C ASP A 210 21.20 -6.56 17.11
N SER A 211 22.28 -7.33 17.26
CA SER A 211 22.24 -8.80 17.21
C SER A 211 21.28 -9.44 18.23
N THR A 212 20.65 -8.66 19.11
CA THR A 212 19.81 -9.12 20.21
C THR A 212 18.36 -8.62 20.16
N ASN A 213 18.06 -7.50 19.49
CA ASN A 213 16.77 -6.82 19.60
C ASN A 213 16.17 -6.45 18.26
N PHE A 214 14.85 -6.59 18.21
CA PHE A 214 13.99 -5.99 17.21
C PHE A 214 13.33 -4.74 17.81
N TRP A 215 13.75 -3.58 17.34
CA TRP A 215 13.31 -2.30 17.89
C TRP A 215 12.02 -1.82 17.20
N TYR A 216 10.99 -1.53 17.99
CA TYR A 216 9.74 -0.95 17.48
C TYR A 216 9.18 0.09 18.45
N THR A 217 8.44 1.05 17.91
CA THR A 217 7.70 2.04 18.69
C THR A 217 6.24 1.63 18.86
N LYS A 218 5.73 1.85 20.08
CA LYS A 218 4.30 1.74 20.34
C LYS A 218 3.58 2.87 19.62
N PHE A 219 2.45 2.55 19.01
CA PHE A 219 1.60 3.49 18.32
C PHE A 219 1.26 4.69 19.20
N ARG A 220 1.38 5.88 18.61
CA ARG A 220 0.87 7.14 19.16
C ARG A 220 -0.18 7.69 18.22
N ARG A 221 -1.20 8.32 18.81
CA ARG A 221 -2.32 8.91 18.05
C ARG A 221 -1.79 9.97 17.06
N PRO A 222 -2.18 9.92 15.77
CA PRO A 222 -1.79 10.92 14.80
C PRO A 222 -2.31 12.31 15.17
N ILE A 223 -1.49 13.32 14.91
CA ILE A 223 -1.85 14.73 15.03
C ILE A 223 -2.22 15.22 13.63
N PRO A 224 -3.42 15.80 13.43
CA PRO A 224 -3.80 16.32 12.13
C PRO A 224 -3.03 17.62 11.85
N GLU A 225 -2.32 17.66 10.73
CA GLU A 225 -1.76 18.90 10.20
C GLU A 225 -2.63 19.40 9.04
N LYS A 226 -2.92 20.71 9.01
CA LYS A 226 -3.77 21.28 7.96
C LYS A 226 -2.95 21.48 6.70
N ILE A 227 -3.42 20.92 5.59
CA ILE A 227 -2.86 21.24 4.28
C ILE A 227 -3.10 22.72 4.01
N GLN A 228 -2.02 23.49 3.92
CA GLN A 228 -2.08 24.90 3.53
C GLN A 228 -2.40 24.97 2.03
N ALA A 229 -3.68 25.21 1.72
CA ALA A 229 -4.06 25.51 0.34
C ALA A 229 -3.42 26.85 -0.05
N LYS A 230 -2.51 26.82 -1.02
CA LYS A 230 -2.09 28.04 -1.72
C LYS A 230 -3.22 28.38 -2.67
N GLU A 231 -3.92 29.48 -2.42
CA GLU A 231 -4.93 29.96 -3.37
C GLU A 231 -4.25 30.27 -4.70
N GLY A 232 -4.73 29.62 -5.76
CA GLY A 232 -4.38 29.95 -7.12
C GLY A 232 -5.03 31.27 -7.54
N ASP A 233 -4.44 31.91 -8.53
CA ASP A 233 -5.00 33.09 -9.16
C ASP A 233 -6.31 32.75 -9.90
N VAL A 234 -7.38 33.50 -9.62
CA VAL A 234 -8.70 33.32 -10.25
C VAL A 234 -8.60 33.44 -11.76
N GLN A 235 -7.78 34.37 -12.27
CA GLN A 235 -7.63 34.57 -13.73
C GLN A 235 -7.05 33.34 -14.41
N SER A 236 -6.07 32.70 -13.77
CA SER A 236 -5.52 31.42 -14.23
C SER A 236 -6.58 30.30 -14.26
N VAL A 237 -7.55 30.30 -13.34
CA VAL A 237 -8.67 29.35 -13.33
C VAL A 237 -9.65 29.63 -14.46
N ILE A 238 -10.08 30.89 -14.62
CA ILE A 238 -10.98 31.31 -15.70
C ILE A 238 -10.38 30.95 -17.06
N TYR A 239 -9.09 31.22 -17.24
CA TYR A 239 -8.36 30.90 -18.48
C TYR A 239 -8.23 29.39 -18.75
N ALA A 240 -8.19 28.56 -17.71
CA ALA A 240 -8.22 27.11 -17.87
C ALA A 240 -9.64 26.61 -18.18
N ALA A 241 -10.65 27.14 -17.49
CA ALA A 241 -12.05 26.76 -17.65
C ALA A 241 -12.59 27.12 -19.03
N SER A 242 -12.27 28.30 -19.56
CA SER A 242 -12.74 28.74 -20.88
C SER A 242 -12.24 27.89 -22.06
N ARG A 243 -11.20 27.07 -21.84
CA ARG A 243 -10.58 26.23 -22.88
C ARG A 243 -10.82 24.74 -22.67
N ILE A 244 -11.59 24.37 -21.65
CA ILE A 244 -11.85 22.96 -21.37
C ILE A 244 -12.90 22.38 -22.31
N ASP A 245 -13.96 23.13 -22.58
CA ASP A 245 -15.07 22.70 -23.40
C ASP A 245 -15.83 23.89 -24.00
N PRO A 246 -16.19 23.88 -25.30
CA PRO A 246 -16.87 24.99 -25.94
C PRO A 246 -18.38 25.06 -25.61
N ALA A 247 -18.99 23.96 -25.17
CA ALA A 247 -20.43 23.87 -24.91
C ALA A 247 -20.81 24.11 -23.45
N VAL A 248 -19.88 23.88 -22.51
CA VAL A 248 -20.08 24.10 -21.08
C VAL A 248 -19.21 25.25 -20.58
N LYS A 249 -19.84 26.32 -20.10
CA LYS A 249 -19.15 27.53 -19.61
C LYS A 249 -19.13 27.58 -18.09
N PHE A 250 -18.05 28.09 -17.52
CA PHE A 250 -17.97 28.39 -16.08
C PHE A 250 -18.17 29.89 -15.86
N THR A 251 -18.87 30.28 -14.80
CA THR A 251 -18.92 31.68 -14.39
C THR A 251 -17.65 32.07 -13.62
N ASP A 252 -17.39 33.36 -13.50
CA ASP A 252 -16.22 33.87 -12.76
C ASP A 252 -16.33 33.55 -11.26
N GLU A 253 -17.55 33.59 -10.70
CA GLU A 253 -17.84 33.23 -9.31
C GLU A 253 -17.57 31.74 -9.07
N ALA A 254 -17.98 30.89 -10.00
CA ALA A 254 -17.65 29.46 -9.95
C ALA A 254 -16.14 29.25 -10.01
N CYS A 255 -15.43 29.93 -10.91
CA CYS A 255 -13.98 29.85 -11.02
C CYS A 255 -13.27 30.31 -9.72
N ALA A 256 -13.80 31.33 -9.04
CA ALA A 256 -13.25 31.80 -7.77
C ALA A 256 -13.28 30.73 -6.66
N LYS A 257 -14.30 29.86 -6.63
CA LYS A 257 -14.38 28.72 -5.69
C LYS A 257 -13.36 27.61 -5.99
N LEU A 258 -12.83 27.56 -7.21
CA LEU A 258 -11.91 26.53 -7.68
C LEU A 258 -10.42 26.89 -7.50
N THR A 259 -10.11 28.11 -7.04
CA THR A 259 -8.73 28.59 -6.77
C THR A 259 -7.96 27.71 -5.79
N LYS A 260 -8.64 26.99 -4.90
CA LYS A 260 -8.02 26.07 -3.94
C LYS A 260 -7.58 24.75 -4.57
N ILE A 261 -7.94 24.49 -5.82
CA ILE A 261 -7.46 23.32 -6.56
C ILE A 261 -6.03 23.60 -7.04
N PRO A 262 -5.03 22.78 -6.64
CA PRO A 262 -3.67 22.96 -7.12
C PRO A 262 -3.63 22.93 -8.65
N ARG A 263 -2.88 23.86 -9.26
CA ARG A 263 -2.82 24.07 -10.72
C ARG A 263 -2.55 22.78 -11.51
N VAL A 264 -1.73 21.88 -10.97
CA VAL A 264 -1.42 20.57 -11.57
C VAL A 264 -2.64 19.65 -11.73
N PHE A 265 -3.66 19.80 -10.89
CA PHE A 265 -4.90 19.01 -10.94
C PHE A 265 -6.06 19.75 -11.60
N LEU A 266 -5.90 21.04 -11.89
CA LEU A 266 -6.99 21.90 -12.34
C LEU A 266 -7.62 21.41 -13.65
N LYS A 267 -6.82 21.03 -14.64
CA LYS A 267 -7.34 20.52 -15.92
C LYS A 267 -8.20 19.27 -15.74
N ALA A 268 -7.73 18.30 -14.95
CA ALA A 268 -8.45 17.07 -14.69
C ALA A 268 -9.76 17.33 -13.93
N ALA A 269 -9.72 18.21 -12.93
CA ALA A 269 -10.90 18.61 -12.18
C ALA A 269 -11.96 19.30 -13.07
N LEU A 270 -11.54 20.25 -13.91
CA LEU A 270 -12.42 20.95 -14.85
C LEU A 270 -13.03 19.97 -15.87
N THR A 271 -12.23 19.04 -16.41
CA THR A 271 -12.71 18.02 -17.35
C THR A 271 -13.81 17.17 -16.71
N GLN A 272 -13.58 16.68 -15.49
CA GLN A 272 -14.57 15.88 -14.76
C GLN A 272 -15.84 16.69 -14.44
N MET A 273 -15.71 17.97 -14.08
CA MET A 273 -16.86 18.83 -13.83
C MET A 273 -17.70 19.03 -15.09
N VAL A 274 -17.06 19.18 -16.26
CA VAL A 274 -17.77 19.28 -17.55
C VAL A 274 -18.46 17.97 -17.92
N GLU A 275 -17.83 16.82 -17.71
CA GLU A 275 -18.45 15.51 -17.99
C GLU A 275 -19.74 15.33 -17.18
N ILE A 276 -19.70 15.65 -15.88
CA ILE A 276 -20.88 15.61 -15.00
C ILE A 276 -21.91 16.66 -15.45
N ALA A 277 -21.47 17.89 -15.74
CA ALA A 277 -22.39 18.94 -16.21
C ALA A 277 -23.13 18.50 -17.47
N LYS A 278 -22.45 17.87 -18.44
CA LYS A 278 -23.07 17.31 -19.64
C LYS A 278 -24.05 16.19 -19.33
N SER A 279 -23.73 15.28 -18.41
CA SER A 279 -24.67 14.21 -18.02
C SER A 279 -25.94 14.75 -17.37
N GLU A 280 -25.84 15.90 -16.70
CA GLU A 280 -26.97 16.60 -16.09
C GLU A 280 -27.67 17.60 -17.01
N GLY A 281 -27.21 17.78 -18.25
CA GLY A 281 -27.74 18.79 -19.16
C GLY A 281 -27.44 20.23 -18.72
N ILE A 282 -26.41 20.45 -17.90
CA ILE A 282 -25.95 21.76 -17.43
C ILE A 282 -24.96 22.35 -18.44
N SER A 283 -25.33 23.48 -19.06
CA SER A 283 -24.46 24.21 -20.00
C SER A 283 -23.69 25.39 -19.36
N VAL A 284 -24.09 25.83 -18.16
CA VAL A 284 -23.41 26.88 -17.40
C VAL A 284 -23.19 26.42 -15.98
N ILE A 285 -21.93 26.33 -15.57
CA ILE A 285 -21.50 25.96 -14.22
C ILE A 285 -21.29 27.24 -13.42
N ASP A 286 -22.31 27.60 -12.63
CA ASP A 286 -22.26 28.63 -11.60
C ASP A 286 -21.99 28.02 -10.20
N GLU A 287 -22.08 28.82 -9.13
CA GLU A 287 -21.89 28.31 -7.77
C GLU A 287 -22.90 27.22 -7.36
N ALA A 288 -24.15 27.31 -7.84
CA ALA A 288 -25.19 26.35 -7.52
C ALA A 288 -24.94 25.02 -8.24
N ALA A 289 -24.61 25.07 -9.53
CA ALA A 289 -24.22 23.92 -10.32
C ALA A 289 -22.96 23.23 -9.76
N LEU A 290 -21.98 24.00 -9.26
CA LEU A 290 -20.81 23.42 -8.58
C LEU A 290 -21.20 22.60 -7.35
N THR A 291 -22.19 23.05 -6.58
CA THR A 291 -22.73 22.28 -5.45
C THR A 291 -23.30 20.95 -5.90
N VAL A 292 -24.17 20.97 -6.93
CA VAL A 292 -24.79 19.76 -7.51
C VAL A 292 -23.74 18.78 -8.02
N ILE A 293 -22.76 19.28 -8.78
CA ILE A 293 -21.65 18.47 -9.33
C ILE A 293 -20.83 17.84 -8.19
N ASN A 294 -20.54 18.61 -7.13
CA ASN A 294 -19.80 18.09 -5.97
C ASN A 294 -20.58 17.04 -5.19
N ASP A 295 -21.89 17.19 -5.05
CA ASP A 295 -22.75 16.24 -4.35
C ASP A 295 -22.85 14.92 -5.13
N LYS A 296 -23.06 14.95 -6.44
CA LYS A 296 -23.00 13.74 -7.29
C LYS A 296 -21.66 13.02 -7.19
N ARG A 297 -20.57 13.78 -7.23
CA ARG A 297 -19.22 13.24 -7.06
C ARG A 297 -19.01 12.60 -5.69
N ARG A 298 -19.72 13.04 -4.64
CA ARG A 298 -19.73 12.39 -3.32
C ARG A 298 -20.61 11.14 -3.30
N GLU A 299 -21.73 11.11 -4.01
CA GLU A 299 -22.60 9.94 -4.13
C GLU A 299 -21.96 8.81 -4.93
N GLU A 300 -21.28 9.10 -6.04
CA GLU A 300 -20.53 8.10 -6.80
C GLU A 300 -19.43 7.45 -5.97
N LYS A 301 -18.76 8.22 -5.10
CA LYS A 301 -17.77 7.70 -4.14
C LYS A 301 -18.37 6.79 -3.07
N LYS A 302 -19.69 6.84 -2.83
CA LYS A 302 -20.38 5.93 -1.90
C LYS A 302 -20.86 4.64 -2.57
N ARG A 303 -20.94 4.60 -3.90
CA ARG A 303 -21.45 3.47 -4.70
C ARG A 303 -20.35 2.54 -5.25
N LYS A 304 -19.08 2.92 -5.15
CA LYS A 304 -17.92 2.06 -5.41
C LYS A 304 -17.33 1.56 -4.09
#